data_AF-A0A955KM46-F1
#
_entry.id   AF-A0A955KM46-F1
#
_cell.length_a   1.000
_cell.length_b   1.000
_cell.length_c   1.000
_cell.angle_alpha   90.00
_cell.angle_beta   90.00
_cell.angle_gamma   90.00
#
_symmetry.space_group_name_H-M   'P 1'
#
loop_
_entity.id
_entity.type
_entity.pdbx_description
1 polymer ?
#
loop_
_entity_poly.entity_id
_entity_poly.type
_entity_poly.pdbx_seq_one_letter_code
_entity_poly.pdbx_strand_id
1 'polypeptide(L)'
;MRKRRMSMNVEPTLEVIKAAIIAAISDFGKPDSSLQYIRDAIWKVVKDSDYRTWTSREGNVLRVEFTHCAQKQIDSELVIPDLVINL
;
A
#
# COMPACT_ATOMS: atom_id res chain seq x y z
N MET A 1 35.49 14.38 12.88
CA MET A 1 34.88 14.38 11.53
C MET A 1 33.69 13.42 11.52
N ARG A 2 32.44 13.92 11.40
CA ARG A 2 31.24 13.06 11.34
C ARG A 2 31.08 12.52 9.91
N LYS A 3 31.15 11.20 9.75
CA LYS A 3 30.83 10.51 8.50
C LYS A 3 29.35 10.80 8.19
N ARG A 4 29.05 11.53 7.12
CA ARG A 4 27.68 11.63 6.59
C ARG A 4 27.32 10.23 6.10
N ARG A 5 26.48 9.51 6.84
CA ARG A 5 25.73 8.40 6.25
C ARG A 5 24.86 9.06 5.18
N MET A 6 25.26 8.95 3.91
CA MET A 6 24.34 9.15 2.81
C MET A 6 23.39 7.95 2.87
N SER A 7 22.36 8.06 3.71
CA SER A 7 21.18 7.24 3.54
C SER A 7 20.61 7.68 2.20
N MET A 8 20.89 6.91 1.14
CA MET A 8 20.03 6.93 -0.04
C MET A 8 18.69 6.37 0.44
N ASN A 9 17.89 7.21 1.11
CA ASN A 9 16.47 7.00 1.23
C ASN A 9 15.93 7.20 -0.18
N VAL A 10 15.99 6.16 -1.00
CA VAL A 10 15.22 6.12 -2.22
C VAL A 10 13.79 6.02 -1.73
N GLU A 11 13.10 7.15 -1.72
CA GLU A 11 11.67 7.16 -1.44
C GLU A 11 11.01 6.17 -2.41
N PRO A 12 10.26 5.18 -1.90
CA PRO A 12 9.63 4.21 -2.77
C PRO A 12 8.64 4.95 -3.66
N THR A 13 8.82 4.83 -4.97
CA THR A 13 7.88 5.41 -5.93
C THR A 13 6.52 4.76 -5.78
N LEU A 14 5.46 5.47 -6.17
CA LEU A 14 4.09 4.96 -6.09
C LEU A 14 3.92 3.60 -6.79
N GLU A 15 4.63 3.38 -7.90
CA GLU A 15 4.64 2.11 -8.63
C GLU A 15 5.26 0.97 -7.82
N VAL A 16 6.36 1.24 -7.09
CA VAL A 16 6.98 0.26 -6.18
C VAL A 16 6.04 -0.07 -5.03
N ILE A 17 5.34 0.94 -4.49
CA ILE A 17 4.34 0.76 -3.44
C ILE A 17 3.21 -0.15 -3.92
N LYS A 18 2.64 0.13 -5.10
CA LYS A 18 1.58 -0.70 -5.70
C LYS A 18 2.03 -2.14 -5.92
N ALA A 19 3.21 -2.34 -6.50
CA ALA A 19 3.76 -3.66 -6.75
C ALA A 19 3.96 -4.45 -5.45
N ALA A 20 4.46 -3.81 -4.39
CA ALA A 20 4.65 -4.43 -3.08
C ALA A 20 3.31 -4.84 -2.43
N ILE A 21 2.26 -4.02 -2.59
CA ILE A 21 0.91 -4.35 -2.10
C ILE A 21 0.33 -5.55 -2.85
N ILE A 22 0.44 -5.59 -4.18
CA ILE A 22 -0.02 -6.72 -4.99
C ILE A 22 0.74 -8.00 -4.62
N ALA A 23 2.06 -7.91 -4.46
CA ALA A 23 2.90 -9.04 -4.06
C ALA A 23 2.51 -9.54 -2.67
N ALA A 24 2.32 -8.65 -1.70
CA ALA A 24 1.88 -9.02 -0.36
C ALA A 24 0.54 -9.76 -0.40
N ILE A 25 -0.45 -9.25 -1.16
CA ILE A 25 -1.78 -9.86 -1.26
C ILE A 25 -1.73 -11.20 -2.01
N SER A 26 -0.88 -11.31 -3.05
CA SER A 26 -0.71 -12.52 -3.84
C SER A 26 -0.02 -13.65 -3.06
N ASP A 27 0.96 -13.32 -2.22
CA ASP A 27 1.71 -14.28 -1.40
C ASP A 27 0.86 -14.92 -0.30
N PHE A 28 -0.22 -14.26 0.14
CA PHE A 28 -1.12 -14.82 1.15
C PHE A 28 -1.93 -16.02 0.66
N GLY A 29 -1.99 -16.30 -0.65
CA GLY A 29 -2.52 -17.55 -1.23
C GLY A 29 -3.98 -17.89 -0.89
N LYS A 30 -4.64 -17.13 -0.02
CA LYS A 30 -6.01 -17.35 0.40
C LYS A 30 -6.74 -16.03 0.71
N PRO A 31 -7.97 -15.89 0.19
CA PRO A 31 -8.88 -14.79 0.48
C PRO A 31 -9.32 -14.66 1.96
N ASP A 32 -8.99 -15.62 2.82
CA ASP A 32 -9.30 -15.59 4.26
C ASP A 32 -8.54 -14.54 5.09
N SER A 33 -7.71 -13.72 4.45
CA SER A 33 -6.94 -12.68 5.13
C SER A 33 -7.85 -11.50 5.43
N SER A 34 -8.24 -11.36 6.70
CA SER A 34 -9.05 -10.24 7.18
C SER A 34 -8.50 -8.90 6.67
N LEU A 35 -9.39 -7.95 6.34
CA LEU A 35 -9.02 -6.59 5.87
C LEU A 35 -7.89 -5.95 6.69
N GLN A 36 -7.77 -6.31 7.96
CA GLN A 36 -6.68 -5.89 8.85
C GLN A 36 -5.29 -6.33 8.37
N TYR A 37 -5.10 -7.58 7.93
CA TYR A 37 -3.81 -8.04 7.40
C TYR A 37 -3.38 -7.26 6.17
N ILE A 38 -4.32 -6.99 5.28
CA ILE A 38 -4.06 -6.22 4.06
C ILE A 38 -3.70 -4.78 4.42
N ARG A 39 -4.42 -4.16 5.37
CA ARG A 39 -4.07 -2.83 5.89
C ARG A 39 -2.69 -2.79 6.52
N ASP A 40 -2.31 -3.80 7.30
CA ASP A 40 -0.99 -3.87 7.93
C ASP A 40 0.12 -4.06 6.89
N ALA A 41 -0.12 -4.86 5.84
CA ALA A 41 0.80 -5.04 4.73
C ALA A 41 0.99 -3.73 3.96
N ILE A 42 -0.10 -3.04 3.60
CA ILE A 42 -0.06 -1.71 2.98
C ILE A 42 0.70 -0.73 3.87
N TRP A 43 0.37 -0.67 5.17
CA TRP A 43 1.02 0.21 6.13
C TRP A 43 2.53 -0.02 6.20
N LYS A 44 3.00 -1.26 6.21
CA LYS A 44 4.45 -1.56 6.21
C LYS A 44 5.19 -0.97 5.01
N VAL A 45 4.51 -0.86 3.86
CA VAL A 45 5.07 -0.32 2.62
C VAL A 45 5.01 1.21 2.61
N VAL A 46 3.91 1.81 3.09
CA VAL A 46 3.69 3.27 2.97
C VAL A 46 4.13 4.09 4.18
N LYS A 47 4.38 3.47 5.35
CA LYS A 47 4.70 4.19 6.61
C LYS A 47 5.93 5.10 6.52
N ASP A 48 6.88 4.78 5.64
CA ASP A 48 8.11 5.54 5.42
C ASP A 48 8.08 6.31 4.08
N SER A 49 6.88 6.43 3.47
CA SER A 49 6.66 7.17 2.22
C SER A 49 5.89 8.46 2.46
N ASP A 50 5.95 9.37 1.48
CA ASP A 50 5.13 10.59 1.45
C ASP A 50 3.66 10.35 1.10
N TYR A 51 3.24 9.09 0.96
CA TYR A 51 1.85 8.73 0.65
C TYR A 51 1.08 8.28 1.89
N ARG A 52 -0.15 8.78 2.02
CA ARG A 52 -1.18 8.20 2.89
C ARG A 52 -2.11 7.35 2.06
N THR A 53 -2.58 6.25 2.64
CA THR A 53 -3.51 5.34 1.97
C THR A 53 -4.85 5.28 2.67
N TRP A 54 -5.92 5.20 1.89
CA TRP A 54 -7.26 4.84 2.37
C TRP A 54 -7.75 3.59 1.65
N THR A 55 -8.45 2.71 2.37
CA THR A 55 -8.91 1.42 1.82
C THR A 55 -10.43 1.31 1.93
N SER A 56 -11.10 1.03 0.81
CA SER A 56 -12.55 0.75 0.75
C SER A 56 -12.82 -0.60 0.09
N ARG A 57 -13.91 -1.25 0.50
CA ARG A 57 -14.37 -2.50 -0.10
C ARG A 57 -15.75 -2.32 -0.70
N GLU A 58 -15.89 -2.67 -1.98
CA GLU A 58 -17.16 -2.76 -2.68
C GLU A 58 -17.31 -4.18 -3.25
N GLY A 59 -18.08 -5.03 -2.58
CA GLY A 59 -18.21 -6.45 -2.97
C GLY A 59 -16.89 -7.21 -2.86
N ASN A 60 -16.40 -7.73 -3.98
CA ASN A 60 -15.12 -8.44 -4.08
C ASN A 60 -13.96 -7.54 -4.58
N VAL A 61 -14.17 -6.23 -4.58
CA VAL A 61 -13.17 -5.27 -5.03
C VAL A 61 -12.63 -4.51 -3.83
N LEU A 62 -11.31 -4.50 -3.67
CA LEU A 62 -10.60 -3.62 -2.74
C LEU A 62 -10.03 -2.43 -3.51
N ARG A 63 -10.41 -1.24 -3.08
CA ARG A 63 -9.86 0.02 -3.56
C ARG A 63 -8.87 0.54 -2.53
N VAL A 64 -7.68 0.90 -2.99
CA VAL A 64 -6.66 1.58 -2.19
C VAL A 64 -6.36 2.92 -2.84
N GLU A 65 -6.76 4.01 -2.19
CA GLU A 65 -6.48 5.37 -2.63
C GLU A 65 -5.17 5.85 -2.04
N PHE A 66 -4.34 6.50 -2.86
CA PHE A 66 -3.06 7.07 -2.45
C PHE A 66 -3.13 8.60 -2.52
N THR A 67 -2.97 9.23 -1.37
CA THR A 67 -2.93 10.70 -1.23
C THR A 67 -1.49 11.13 -0.96
N HIS A 68 -0.93 11.94 -1.85
CA HIS A 68 0.41 12.49 -1.66
C HIS A 68 0.38 13.58 -0.57
N CYS A 69 1.08 13.39 0.54
CA CYS A 69 0.97 14.27 1.72
C CYS A 69 1.41 15.70 1.43
N ALA A 70 2.51 15.87 0.69
CA ALA A 70 3.02 17.18 0.30
C ALA A 70 2.06 17.95 -0.64
N GLN A 71 1.38 17.25 -1.55
CA GLN A 71 0.52 17.87 -2.57
C GLN A 71 -0.96 17.93 -2.15
N LYS A 72 -1.36 17.20 -1.09
CA LYS A 72 -2.73 17.08 -0.58
C LYS A 72 -3.76 16.67 -1.65
N GLN A 73 -3.32 15.96 -2.69
CA GLN A 73 -4.15 15.47 -3.77
C GLN A 73 -4.16 13.95 -3.80
N ILE A 74 -5.27 13.38 -4.28
CA ILE A 74 -5.32 11.96 -4.64
C ILE A 74 -4.48 11.81 -5.90
N ASP A 75 -3.40 11.05 -5.78
CA ASP A 75 -2.42 10.87 -6.85
C ASP A 75 -2.78 9.64 -7.69
N SER A 76 -3.33 8.59 -7.06
CA SER A 76 -3.72 7.37 -7.76
C SER A 76 -4.67 6.48 -6.95
N GLU A 77 -5.39 5.61 -7.64
CA GLU A 77 -6.18 4.52 -7.09
C GLU A 77 -5.56 3.18 -7.53
N LEU A 78 -5.46 2.22 -6.63
CA LEU A 78 -5.18 0.81 -6.92
C LEU A 78 -6.44 -0.01 -6.69
N VAL A 79 -6.92 -0.66 -7.74
CA VAL A 79 -8.10 -1.53 -7.72
C VAL A 79 -7.64 -2.98 -7.78
N ILE A 80 -7.97 -3.76 -6.75
CA ILE A 80 -7.63 -5.17 -6.65
C ILE A 80 -8.93 -5.97 -6.81
N PRO A 81 -9.19 -6.54 -8.00
CA PRO A 81 -10.38 -7.33 -8.27
C PRO A 81 -10.29 -8.72 -7.61
N ASP A 82 -11.45 -9.36 -7.45
CA ASP A 82 -11.58 -10.74 -6.95
C ASP A 82 -10.97 -11.01 -5.57
N LEU A 83 -10.91 -9.98 -4.73
CA LEU A 83 -10.58 -10.12 -3.33
C LEU A 83 -11.78 -10.69 -2.59
N VAL A 84 -11.92 -12.01 -2.63
CA VAL A 84 -12.81 -12.72 -1.72
C VAL A 84 -12.27 -12.45 -0.31
N ILE A 85 -13.10 -11.99 0.62
CA ILE A 85 -12.77 -11.93 2.05
C ILE A 85 -14.01 -12.43 2.75
N ASN A 86 -13.94 -13.62 3.35
CA ASN A 86 -14.97 -14.10 4.26
C ASN A 86 -14.86 -13.29 5.55
N LEU A 87 -15.92 -12.55 5.90
CA LEU A 87 -16.03 -11.80 7.15
C LEU A 87 -16.65 -12.68 8.24
#